data_AF-A0A1Y4I0F9-F1
#
_entry.id   AF-A0A1Y4I0F9-F1
#
_cell.length_a   1.000
_cell.length_b   1.000
_cell.length_c   1.000
_cell.angle_alpha   90.00
_cell.angle_beta   90.00
_cell.angle_gamma   90.00
#
_symmetry.space_group_name_H-M   'P 1'
#
loop_
_entity.id
_entity.type
_entity.pdbx_description
1 polymer ?
#
loop_
_entity_poly.entity_id
_entity_poly.type
_entity_poly.pdbx_seq_one_letter_code
_entity_poly.pdbx_strand_id
1 'polypeptide(L)'
;MANIRFLPFAHTALKNLFSKPVTTGYPFEPAVYPERMRGHIQIAIADCISCGLCARSCPPGAIQTNRTAGTWTIHRFDCVQCGSCVNVCPKKCLRMAPGYIEPGPEKWSETFTRPGFPPLGQKAESSQQPAPAPAQPEGKPVNDSSACVYCTLCAKKCPQGAISVDRAAKTWSLDEQACVGCGVCVSACPKKCLTLR
;
A
#
# COMPACT_ATOMS: atom_id res chain seq x y z
N MET A 1 -16.92 46.85 56.98
CA MET A 1 -16.47 46.12 55.78
C MET A 1 -16.57 44.63 56.07
N ALA A 2 -17.69 44.01 55.69
CA ALA A 2 -17.98 42.62 56.03
C ALA A 2 -17.08 41.67 55.23
N ASN A 3 -16.43 40.75 55.93
CA ASN A 3 -15.42 39.83 55.42
C ASN A 3 -16.10 38.75 54.54
N ILE A 4 -16.14 38.96 53.21
CA ILE A 4 -16.77 38.07 52.20
C ILE A 4 -16.00 36.72 52.02
N ARG A 5 -15.17 36.32 52.98
CA ARG A 5 -14.36 35.09 52.93
C ARG A 5 -15.13 33.77 53.12
N PHE A 6 -16.45 33.80 53.35
CA PHE A 6 -17.24 32.58 53.59
C PHE A 6 -17.69 31.87 52.31
N LEU A 7 -17.72 32.55 51.16
CA LEU A 7 -18.11 31.96 49.87
C LEU A 7 -17.03 32.25 48.80
N PRO A 8 -15.92 31.50 48.80
CA PRO A 8 -14.78 31.76 47.90
C PRO A 8 -15.14 31.68 46.41
N PHE A 9 -16.26 31.05 46.06
CA PHE A 9 -16.72 30.87 44.69
C PHE A 9 -17.95 31.72 44.31
N ALA A 10 -18.48 32.57 45.21
CA ALA A 10 -19.69 33.35 44.93
C ALA A 10 -19.54 34.23 43.68
N HIS A 11 -18.40 34.90 43.53
CA HIS A 11 -18.10 35.72 42.37
C HIS A 11 -18.09 34.91 41.06
N THR A 12 -17.44 33.74 41.07
CA THR A 12 -17.38 32.85 39.91
C THR A 12 -18.74 32.26 39.58
N ALA A 13 -19.54 31.90 40.58
CA ALA A 13 -20.90 31.39 40.39
C ALA A 13 -21.83 32.45 39.79
N LEU A 14 -21.81 33.69 40.31
CA LEU A 14 -22.59 34.81 39.75
C LEU A 14 -22.18 35.12 38.31
N LYS A 15 -20.88 35.10 38.00
CA LYS A 15 -20.36 35.37 36.65
C LYS A 15 -20.77 34.30 35.64
N ASN A 16 -20.75 33.03 36.04
CA ASN A 16 -21.10 31.92 35.16
C ASN A 16 -22.62 31.75 35.00
N LEU A 17 -23.45 32.25 35.93
CA LEU A 17 -24.92 32.17 35.83
C LEU A 17 -25.47 32.86 34.57
N PHE A 18 -24.86 33.97 34.15
CA PHE A 18 -25.28 34.73 32.96
C PHE A 18 -24.44 34.44 31.71
N SER A 19 -23.45 33.55 31.82
CA SER A 19 -22.60 33.15 30.70
C SER A 19 -23.17 31.89 30.05
N LYS A 20 -22.96 31.71 28.73
CA LYS A 20 -23.30 30.44 28.07
C LYS A 20 -22.47 29.30 28.68
N PRO A 21 -23.04 28.08 28.80
CA PRO A 21 -22.28 26.93 29.26
C PRO A 21 -21.10 26.67 28.31
N VAL A 22 -19.94 26.38 28.89
CA VAL A 22 -18.72 26.03 28.14
C VAL A 22 -18.86 24.66 27.47
N THR A 23 -19.71 23.79 28.03
CA THR A 23 -20.00 22.46 27.51
C THR A 23 -20.88 22.53 26.26
N THR A 24 -20.56 21.74 25.25
CA THR A 24 -21.44 21.47 24.10
C THR A 24 -22.60 20.58 24.52
N GLY A 25 -23.75 20.65 23.84
CA GLY A 25 -24.95 19.85 24.14
C GLY A 25 -24.84 18.34 23.90
N TYR A 26 -23.64 17.77 23.86
CA TYR A 26 -23.42 16.34 23.73
C TYR A 26 -23.96 15.61 24.97
N PRO A 27 -24.73 14.52 24.83
CA PRO A 27 -25.00 13.74 23.62
C PRO A 27 -26.30 14.09 22.86
N PHE A 28 -27.05 15.11 23.29
CA PHE A 28 -28.32 15.50 22.64
C PHE A 28 -28.11 16.16 21.27
N GLU A 29 -27.00 16.86 21.09
CA GLU A 29 -26.57 17.43 19.82
C GLU A 29 -25.28 16.75 19.33
N PRO A 30 -25.13 16.50 18.00
CA PRO A 30 -23.90 15.95 17.45
C PRO A 30 -22.69 16.83 17.77
N ALA A 31 -21.59 16.21 18.20
CA ALA A 31 -20.36 16.92 18.48
C ALA A 31 -19.78 17.53 17.18
N VAL A 32 -19.51 18.84 17.20
CA VAL A 32 -18.81 19.52 16.10
C VAL A 32 -17.30 19.32 16.28
N TYR A 33 -16.68 18.60 15.35
CA TYR A 33 -15.25 18.34 15.40
C TYR A 33 -14.46 19.47 14.70
N PRO A 34 -13.53 20.15 15.40
CA PRO A 34 -12.75 21.22 14.81
C PRO A 34 -11.75 20.68 13.78
N GLU A 35 -11.39 21.49 12.78
CA GLU A 35 -10.55 21.07 11.64
C GLU A 35 -9.15 20.57 12.04
N ARG A 36 -8.54 21.13 13.09
CA ARG A 36 -7.21 20.74 13.60
C ARG A 36 -7.22 19.54 14.56
N MET A 37 -8.35 18.85 14.68
CA MET A 37 -8.44 17.59 15.42
C MET A 37 -7.57 16.51 14.75
N ARG A 38 -6.90 15.67 15.54
CA ARG A 38 -6.21 14.49 15.01
C ARG A 38 -7.21 13.48 14.44
N GLY A 39 -8.22 13.09 15.22
CA GLY A 39 -9.28 12.19 14.77
C GLY A 39 -8.81 10.74 14.61
N HIS A 40 -9.41 9.98 13.70
CA HIS A 40 -9.15 8.55 13.53
C HIS A 40 -8.52 8.21 12.17
N ILE A 41 -7.84 7.06 12.11
CA ILE A 41 -7.16 6.61 10.89
C ILE A 41 -8.17 6.03 9.90
N GLN A 42 -8.06 6.39 8.63
CA GLN A 42 -8.76 5.75 7.53
C GLN A 42 -7.77 5.28 6.47
N ILE A 43 -8.06 4.14 5.84
CA ILE A 43 -7.22 3.52 4.82
C ILE A 43 -7.94 3.46 3.46
N ALA A 44 -7.26 3.92 2.41
CA ALA A 44 -7.59 3.58 1.04
C ALA A 44 -6.92 2.25 0.69
N ILE A 45 -7.61 1.14 0.96
CA ILE A 45 -6.98 -0.20 0.88
C ILE A 45 -6.54 -0.58 -0.54
N ALA A 46 -7.18 -0.03 -1.59
CA ALA A 46 -6.80 -0.24 -2.98
C ALA A 46 -5.34 0.17 -3.28
N ASP A 47 -4.86 1.25 -2.65
CA ASP A 47 -3.50 1.77 -2.87
C ASP A 47 -2.44 1.11 -1.96
N CYS A 48 -2.88 0.26 -1.03
CA CYS A 48 -1.99 -0.37 -0.06
C CYS A 48 -1.11 -1.44 -0.71
N ILE A 49 0.21 -1.35 -0.53
CA ILE A 49 1.16 -2.37 -1.00
C ILE A 49 1.51 -3.41 0.08
N SER A 50 0.79 -3.42 1.21
CA SER A 50 1.02 -4.30 2.37
C SER A 50 2.48 -4.32 2.88
N CYS A 51 3.22 -3.23 2.72
CA CYS A 51 4.63 -3.13 3.11
C CYS A 51 4.88 -3.25 4.64
N GLY A 52 3.85 -3.03 5.46
CA GLY A 52 3.91 -3.16 6.92
C GLY A 52 4.73 -2.07 7.63
N LEU A 53 5.12 -0.98 6.95
CA LEU A 53 5.81 0.15 7.62
C LEU A 53 4.90 0.81 8.67
N CYS A 54 3.60 0.92 8.39
CA CYS A 54 2.62 1.46 9.33
C CYS A 54 2.53 0.64 10.62
N ALA A 55 2.55 -0.69 10.53
CA ALA A 55 2.57 -1.59 11.68
C ALA A 55 3.85 -1.41 12.52
N ARG A 56 5.03 -1.40 11.88
CA ARG A 56 6.32 -1.21 12.58
C ARG A 56 6.48 0.17 13.21
N SER A 57 5.88 1.20 12.61
CA SER A 57 5.93 2.58 13.10
C SER A 57 4.88 2.88 14.18
N CYS A 58 3.98 1.93 14.46
CA CYS A 58 2.86 2.13 15.40
C CYS A 58 3.35 1.94 16.85
N PRO A 59 3.44 3.00 17.68
CA PRO A 59 3.91 2.86 19.05
C PRO A 59 3.09 1.89 19.91
N PRO A 60 1.74 1.87 19.85
CA PRO A 60 0.95 0.91 20.62
C PRO A 60 0.78 -0.45 19.92
N GLY A 61 1.32 -0.65 18.71
CA GLY A 61 1.11 -1.91 17.98
C GLY A 61 -0.32 -2.16 17.49
N ALA A 62 -1.15 -1.11 17.38
CA ALA A 62 -2.56 -1.21 17.00
C ALA A 62 -2.82 -1.70 15.56
N ILE A 63 -1.80 -1.75 14.70
CA ILE A 63 -1.94 -2.06 13.27
C ILE A 63 -1.23 -3.38 12.97
N GLN A 64 -1.94 -4.29 12.31
CA GLN A 64 -1.40 -5.52 11.76
C GLN A 64 -1.49 -5.50 10.23
N THR A 65 -0.51 -6.09 9.55
CA THR A 65 -0.49 -6.16 8.09
C THR A 65 -0.05 -7.55 7.67
N ASN A 66 -0.90 -8.23 6.90
CA ASN A 66 -0.58 -9.52 6.31
C ASN A 66 -0.22 -9.32 4.84
N ARG A 67 1.07 -9.48 4.52
CA ARG A 67 1.58 -9.41 3.13
C ARG A 67 1.04 -10.52 2.26
N THR A 68 0.86 -11.69 2.85
CA THR A 68 0.45 -12.92 2.18
C THR A 68 -1.03 -12.88 1.84
N ALA A 69 -1.88 -12.43 2.76
CA ALA A 69 -3.32 -12.29 2.52
C ALA A 69 -3.71 -10.95 1.90
N GLY A 70 -2.79 -9.99 1.82
CA GLY A 70 -3.11 -8.63 1.37
C GLY A 70 -4.07 -7.89 2.32
N THR A 71 -4.11 -8.28 3.60
CA THR A 71 -5.00 -7.71 4.60
C THR A 71 -4.29 -6.68 5.48
N TRP A 72 -5.03 -5.68 5.89
CA TRP A 72 -4.62 -4.66 6.83
C TRP A 72 -5.68 -4.57 7.93
N THR A 73 -5.25 -4.76 9.18
CA THR A 73 -6.14 -4.82 10.34
C THR A 73 -5.76 -3.74 11.33
N ILE A 74 -6.74 -3.07 11.93
CA ILE A 74 -6.52 -2.08 12.98
C ILE A 74 -7.38 -2.39 14.21
N HIS A 75 -6.72 -2.49 15.36
CA HIS A 75 -7.33 -2.53 16.67
C HIS A 75 -7.63 -1.11 17.13
N ARG A 76 -8.90 -0.73 17.05
CA ARG A 76 -9.32 0.66 17.24
C ARG A 76 -9.13 1.19 18.66
N PHE A 77 -9.24 0.30 19.64
CA PHE A 77 -9.04 0.62 21.06
C PHE A 77 -7.59 0.92 21.42
N ASP A 78 -6.63 0.35 20.69
CA ASP A 78 -5.21 0.52 20.99
C ASP A 78 -4.62 1.75 20.26
N CYS A 79 -5.37 2.34 19.32
CA CYS A 79 -4.89 3.46 18.52
C CYS A 79 -4.91 4.78 19.32
N VAL A 80 -3.73 5.31 19.63
CA VAL A 80 -3.55 6.61 20.31
C VAL A 80 -3.60 7.84 19.38
N GLN A 81 -4.03 7.66 18.12
CA GLN A 81 -4.25 8.75 17.15
C GLN A 81 -3.03 9.67 16.91
N CYS A 82 -1.81 9.12 16.96
CA CYS A 82 -0.57 9.89 16.83
C CYS A 82 -0.19 10.28 15.38
N GLY A 83 -0.78 9.62 14.36
CA GLY A 83 -0.48 9.89 12.95
C GLY A 83 0.85 9.34 12.41
N SER A 84 1.64 8.62 13.22
CA SER A 84 2.93 8.02 12.80
C SER A 84 2.81 7.15 11.54
N CYS A 85 1.76 6.34 11.46
CA CYS A 85 1.47 5.48 10.32
C CYS A 85 1.20 6.25 9.00
N VAL A 86 0.59 7.45 9.09
CA VAL A 86 0.32 8.32 7.94
C VAL A 86 1.62 8.91 7.40
N ASN A 87 2.52 9.32 8.30
CA ASN A 87 3.80 9.92 7.94
C ASN A 87 4.70 8.90 7.23
N VAL A 88 4.79 7.68 7.76
CA VAL A 88 5.69 6.64 7.24
C VAL A 88 5.16 5.96 5.97
N CYS A 89 3.88 6.11 5.62
CA CYS A 89 3.29 5.39 4.50
C CYS A 89 3.87 5.89 3.16
N PRO A 90 4.56 5.05 2.36
CA PRO A 90 5.16 5.46 1.10
C PRO A 90 4.11 5.72 0.01
N LYS A 91 2.97 5.01 0.06
CA LYS A 91 1.85 5.16 -0.87
C LYS A 91 0.83 6.23 -0.46
N LYS A 92 1.01 6.84 0.73
CA LYS A 92 0.08 7.83 1.31
C LYS A 92 -1.39 7.40 1.29
N CYS A 93 -1.63 6.10 1.45
CA CYS A 93 -2.98 5.53 1.47
C CYS A 93 -3.67 5.61 2.85
N LEU A 94 -3.01 6.19 3.85
CA LEU A 94 -3.53 6.38 5.20
C LEU A 94 -3.78 7.88 5.43
N ARG A 95 -4.92 8.22 6.03
CA ARG A 95 -5.27 9.59 6.39
C ARG A 95 -5.86 9.68 7.80
N MET A 96 -5.68 10.82 8.44
CA MET A 96 -6.35 11.17 9.69
C MET A 96 -7.65 11.89 9.34
N ALA A 97 -8.80 11.26 9.58
CA ALA A 97 -10.11 11.85 9.38
C ALA A 97 -10.60 12.48 10.69
N PRO A 98 -11.24 13.66 10.65
CA PRO A 98 -11.78 14.29 11.85
C PRO A 98 -12.88 13.42 12.48
N GLY A 99 -13.02 13.57 13.79
CA GLY A 99 -13.99 12.82 14.60
C GLY A 99 -13.43 11.58 15.26
N TYR A 100 -14.09 11.19 16.35
CA TYR A 100 -13.85 9.92 17.00
C TYR A 100 -14.63 8.81 16.30
N ILE A 101 -14.11 7.59 16.38
CA ILE A 101 -14.89 6.40 16.07
C ILE A 101 -16.00 6.23 17.11
N GLU A 102 -17.09 5.58 16.72
CA GLU A 102 -18.16 5.24 17.67
C GLU A 102 -17.60 4.31 18.76
N PRO A 103 -17.71 4.71 20.04
CA PRO A 103 -17.26 3.87 21.14
C PRO A 103 -18.19 2.67 21.28
N GLY A 104 -17.60 1.47 21.36
CA GLY A 104 -18.31 0.24 21.67
C GLY A 104 -18.04 -0.23 23.11
N PRO A 105 -18.90 -1.09 23.68
CA PRO A 105 -18.64 -1.71 24.98
C PRO A 105 -17.48 -2.72 24.93
N GLU A 106 -17.16 -3.25 23.74
CA GLU A 106 -16.16 -4.29 23.54
C GLU A 106 -15.03 -3.84 22.60
N LYS A 107 -13.85 -4.45 22.79
CA LYS A 107 -12.71 -4.23 21.90
C LYS A 107 -12.97 -4.87 20.55
N TRP A 108 -12.89 -4.09 19.47
CA TRP A 108 -13.08 -4.58 18.11
C TRP A 108 -11.96 -4.13 17.17
N SER A 109 -11.89 -4.81 16.03
CA SER A 109 -10.89 -4.57 14.99
C SER A 109 -11.53 -4.55 13.61
N GLU A 110 -11.06 -3.67 12.75
CA GLU A 110 -11.46 -3.61 11.35
C GLU A 110 -10.39 -4.26 10.48
N THR A 111 -10.79 -5.16 9.58
CA THR A 111 -9.89 -5.75 8.59
C THR A 111 -10.31 -5.33 7.19
N PHE A 112 -9.37 -4.78 6.44
CA PHE A 112 -9.53 -4.37 5.06
C PHE A 112 -8.67 -5.24 4.15
N THR A 113 -9.26 -5.73 3.06
CA THR A 113 -8.59 -6.58 2.08
C THR A 113 -8.39 -5.81 0.78
N ARG A 114 -7.19 -5.93 0.20
CA ARG A 114 -6.88 -5.26 -1.07
C ARG A 114 -7.60 -5.91 -2.26
N PRO A 115 -8.27 -5.13 -3.12
CA PRO A 115 -8.82 -5.65 -4.37
C PRO A 115 -7.71 -6.14 -5.31
N GLY A 116 -7.90 -7.32 -5.92
CA GLY A 116 -6.99 -7.87 -6.93
C GLY A 116 -5.73 -8.59 -6.39
N PHE A 117 -5.70 -8.96 -5.11
CA PHE A 117 -4.65 -9.82 -4.58
C PHE A 117 -5.20 -11.19 -4.16
N PRO A 118 -4.90 -12.27 -4.90
CA PRO A 118 -5.12 -13.60 -4.36
C PRO A 118 -4.17 -13.80 -3.17
N PRO A 119 -4.65 -14.35 -2.04
CA PRO A 119 -3.79 -14.63 -0.92
C PRO A 119 -2.65 -15.56 -1.37
N LEU A 120 -1.41 -15.15 -1.16
CA LEU A 120 -0.20 -15.93 -1.40
C LEU A 120 -0.34 -17.29 -0.69
N GLY A 121 -0.62 -18.35 -1.44
CA GLY A 121 -0.85 -19.70 -0.90
C GLY A 121 -2.16 -20.35 -1.34
N GLN A 122 -3.09 -19.58 -1.92
CA GLN A 122 -4.14 -20.15 -2.76
C GLN A 122 -3.68 -19.99 -4.20
N LYS A 123 -3.47 -21.11 -4.91
CA LYS A 123 -3.55 -21.09 -6.37
C LYS A 123 -4.98 -20.64 -6.67
N ALA A 124 -5.15 -19.36 -6.97
CA ALA A 124 -6.39 -18.89 -7.55
C ALA A 124 -6.61 -19.74 -8.81
N GLU A 125 -7.69 -20.51 -8.81
CA GLU A 125 -8.31 -20.97 -10.05
C GLU A 125 -8.43 -19.73 -10.93
N SER A 126 -7.55 -19.64 -11.94
CA SER A 126 -7.58 -18.57 -12.91
C SER A 126 -8.85 -18.78 -13.73
N SER A 127 -9.95 -18.15 -13.33
CA SER A 127 -11.04 -17.87 -14.26
C SER A 127 -10.44 -17.03 -15.39
N GLN A 128 -10.32 -17.71 -16.53
CA GLN A 128 -9.70 -17.23 -17.73
C GLN A 128 -10.40 -15.96 -18.21
N GLN A 129 -9.61 -14.92 -18.46
CA GLN A 129 -9.71 -14.26 -19.76
C GLN A 129 -8.31 -13.77 -20.17
N PRO A 130 -7.68 -14.39 -21.18
CA PRO A 130 -6.41 -13.90 -21.68
C PRO A 130 -6.61 -12.51 -22.29
N ALA A 131 -5.80 -11.55 -21.83
CA ALA A 131 -5.64 -10.29 -22.54
C ALA A 131 -5.19 -10.59 -23.98
N PRO A 132 -5.74 -9.92 -25.01
CA PRO A 132 -5.37 -10.20 -26.39
C PRO A 132 -3.87 -9.97 -26.56
N ALA A 133 -3.20 -10.98 -27.13
CA ALA A 133 -1.80 -10.92 -27.48
C ALA A 133 -1.54 -9.66 -28.32
N PRO A 134 -0.58 -8.79 -27.95
CA PRO A 134 -0.15 -7.74 -28.86
C PRO A 134 0.44 -8.39 -30.11
N ALA A 135 0.05 -7.83 -31.26
CA ALA A 135 0.38 -8.32 -32.60
C ALA A 135 1.86 -8.69 -32.73
N GLN A 136 2.07 -9.92 -33.22
CA GLN A 136 3.36 -10.57 -33.38
C GLN A 136 4.21 -9.82 -34.43
N PRO A 137 5.42 -9.35 -34.11
CA PRO A 137 6.45 -9.25 -35.13
C PRO A 137 6.88 -10.69 -35.45
N GLU A 138 6.47 -11.18 -36.61
CA GLU A 138 6.79 -12.53 -37.08
C GLU A 138 8.30 -12.64 -37.31
N GLY A 139 8.99 -13.40 -36.46
CA GLY A 139 10.41 -13.70 -36.63
C GLY A 139 11.07 -14.24 -35.35
N LYS A 140 11.94 -15.23 -35.51
CA LYS A 140 12.83 -15.72 -34.46
C LYS A 140 14.04 -14.77 -34.34
N PRO A 141 14.57 -14.55 -33.13
CA PRO A 141 15.75 -13.71 -32.96
C PRO A 141 17.00 -14.37 -33.54
N VAL A 142 17.68 -13.67 -34.43
CA VAL A 142 18.99 -14.05 -34.99
C VAL A 142 20.06 -13.17 -34.38
N ASN A 143 21.12 -13.79 -33.86
CA ASN A 143 22.27 -13.12 -33.26
C ASN A 143 23.40 -12.90 -34.28
N ASP A 144 23.86 -11.67 -34.41
CA ASP A 144 25.11 -11.34 -35.10
C ASP A 144 26.30 -11.57 -34.15
N SER A 145 27.06 -12.64 -34.40
CA SER A 145 28.23 -13.03 -33.61
C SER A 145 29.38 -12.01 -33.65
N SER A 146 29.43 -11.15 -34.67
CA SER A 146 30.49 -10.14 -34.80
C SER A 146 30.27 -8.94 -33.87
N ALA A 147 29.01 -8.59 -33.60
CA ALA A 147 28.62 -7.49 -32.72
C ALA A 147 28.25 -7.94 -31.28
N CYS A 148 28.00 -9.23 -31.08
CA CYS A 148 27.61 -9.78 -29.79
C CYS A 148 28.80 -9.89 -28.82
N VAL A 149 28.64 -9.28 -27.64
CA VAL A 149 29.63 -9.35 -26.55
C VAL A 149 29.30 -10.43 -25.52
N TYR A 150 28.34 -11.32 -25.81
CA TYR A 150 27.92 -12.44 -24.96
C TYR A 150 27.55 -12.03 -23.51
N CYS A 151 26.99 -10.84 -23.33
CA CYS A 151 26.65 -10.29 -22.01
C CYS A 151 25.53 -11.03 -21.25
N THR A 152 24.91 -12.06 -21.85
CA THR A 152 23.80 -12.89 -21.31
C THR A 152 22.50 -12.14 -20.98
N LEU A 153 22.36 -10.88 -21.40
CA LEU A 153 21.19 -10.07 -21.03
C LEU A 153 19.92 -10.54 -21.75
N CYS A 154 20.05 -11.02 -22.99
CA CYS A 154 18.96 -11.61 -23.76
C CYS A 154 18.44 -12.91 -23.13
N ALA A 155 19.32 -13.78 -22.62
CA ALA A 155 18.95 -14.98 -21.87
C ALA A 155 18.18 -14.65 -20.59
N LYS A 156 18.71 -13.71 -19.79
CA LYS A 156 18.09 -13.31 -18.50
C LYS A 156 16.73 -12.64 -18.65
N LYS A 157 16.52 -11.89 -19.74
CA LYS A 157 15.26 -11.17 -20.00
C LYS A 157 14.27 -11.99 -20.82
N CYS A 158 14.62 -13.20 -21.25
CA CYS A 158 13.70 -14.06 -22.00
C CYS A 158 12.66 -14.65 -21.04
N PRO A 159 11.36 -14.34 -21.18
CA PRO A 159 10.32 -14.86 -20.30
C PRO A 159 10.12 -16.38 -20.46
N GLN A 160 10.46 -16.92 -21.63
CA GLN A 160 10.37 -18.35 -21.95
C GLN A 160 11.67 -19.11 -21.70
N GLY A 161 12.76 -18.43 -21.32
CA GLY A 161 14.06 -19.08 -21.14
C GLY A 161 14.67 -19.67 -22.42
N ALA A 162 14.19 -19.28 -23.61
CA ALA A 162 14.56 -19.88 -24.89
C ALA A 162 16.00 -19.60 -25.37
N ILE A 163 16.75 -18.72 -24.71
CA ILE A 163 18.08 -18.28 -25.17
C ILE A 163 19.14 -18.77 -24.20
N SER A 164 20.14 -19.49 -24.71
CA SER A 164 21.33 -19.90 -23.97
C SER A 164 22.56 -19.15 -24.50
N VAL A 165 23.39 -18.66 -23.58
CA VAL A 165 24.60 -17.89 -23.90
C VAL A 165 25.75 -18.38 -23.04
N ASP A 166 26.78 -18.94 -23.66
CA ASP A 166 28.03 -19.30 -23.02
C ASP A 166 29.08 -18.20 -23.26
N ARG A 167 29.56 -17.59 -22.18
CA ARG A 167 30.58 -16.54 -22.22
C ARG A 167 31.98 -17.08 -22.49
N ALA A 168 32.29 -18.28 -22.01
CA ALA A 168 33.61 -18.88 -22.15
C ALA A 168 33.78 -19.42 -23.57
N ALA A 169 32.76 -20.13 -24.08
CA ALA A 169 32.77 -20.67 -25.44
C ALA A 169 32.41 -19.62 -26.51
N LYS A 170 31.95 -18.42 -26.11
CA LYS A 170 31.42 -17.39 -27.03
C LYS A 170 30.36 -17.97 -27.97
N THR A 171 29.47 -18.79 -27.43
CA THR A 171 28.36 -19.39 -28.16
C THR A 171 27.04 -18.79 -27.71
N TRP A 172 26.14 -18.62 -28.67
CA TRP A 172 24.78 -18.17 -28.47
C TRP A 172 23.88 -19.15 -29.19
N SER A 173 22.89 -19.70 -28.50
CA SER A 173 21.92 -20.63 -29.09
C SER A 173 20.50 -20.25 -28.69
N LEU A 174 19.58 -20.58 -29.59
CA LEU A 174 18.14 -20.38 -29.44
C LEU A 174 17.45 -21.74 -29.46
N ASP A 175 16.63 -22.00 -28.45
CA ASP A 175 15.64 -23.06 -28.50
C ASP A 175 14.43 -22.55 -29.29
N GLU A 176 14.27 -23.10 -30.48
CA GLU A 176 13.23 -22.75 -31.43
C GLU A 176 11.82 -23.16 -31.00
N GLN A 177 11.69 -24.13 -30.09
CA GLN A 177 10.40 -24.62 -29.59
C GLN A 177 9.91 -23.79 -28.41
N ALA A 178 10.84 -23.34 -27.56
CA ALA A 178 10.53 -22.43 -26.46
C ALA A 178 10.36 -20.97 -26.91
N CYS A 179 10.85 -20.60 -28.10
CA CYS A 179 10.79 -19.22 -28.58
C CYS A 179 9.42 -18.86 -29.19
N VAL A 180 8.72 -17.93 -28.55
CA VAL A 180 7.41 -17.41 -29.01
C VAL A 180 7.51 -16.13 -29.85
N GLY A 181 8.70 -15.74 -30.31
CA GLY A 181 8.87 -14.55 -31.18
C GLY A 181 8.57 -13.19 -30.53
N CYS A 182 8.49 -13.10 -29.20
CA CYS A 182 8.06 -11.87 -28.49
C CYS A 182 8.97 -10.62 -28.65
N GLY A 183 10.17 -10.73 -29.22
CA GLY A 183 11.06 -9.59 -29.45
C GLY A 183 11.73 -8.95 -28.22
N VAL A 184 11.45 -9.44 -27.01
CA VAL A 184 12.01 -8.88 -25.75
C VAL A 184 13.55 -8.92 -25.73
N CYS A 185 14.15 -9.93 -26.35
CA CYS A 185 15.61 -10.04 -26.44
C CYS A 185 16.24 -8.95 -27.32
N VAL A 186 15.55 -8.50 -28.38
CA VAL A 186 16.00 -7.43 -29.28
C VAL A 186 15.98 -6.09 -28.58
N SER A 187 14.87 -5.76 -27.90
CA SER A 187 14.77 -4.51 -27.13
C SER A 187 15.70 -4.48 -25.93
N ALA A 188 16.00 -5.65 -25.35
CA ALA A 188 16.94 -5.80 -24.25
C ALA A 188 18.41 -5.60 -24.63
N CYS A 189 18.78 -5.73 -25.91
CA CYS A 189 20.19 -5.82 -26.32
C CYS A 189 20.85 -4.44 -26.42
N PRO A 190 21.84 -4.12 -25.57
CA PRO A 190 22.49 -2.81 -25.58
C PRO A 190 23.35 -2.58 -26.83
N LYS A 191 23.87 -3.66 -27.43
CA LYS A 191 24.64 -3.62 -28.68
C LYS A 191 23.77 -3.74 -29.93
N LYS A 192 22.45 -3.93 -29.78
CA LYS A 192 21.49 -4.12 -30.89
C LYS A 192 21.94 -5.16 -31.92
N CYS A 193 22.62 -6.22 -31.47
CA CYS A 193 23.14 -7.31 -32.32
C CYS A 193 22.11 -8.41 -32.62
N LEU A 194 20.85 -8.24 -32.19
CA LEU A 194 19.77 -9.20 -32.41
C LEU A 194 18.74 -8.58 -33.37
N THR A 195 18.31 -9.35 -34.35
CA THR A 195 17.23 -8.98 -35.29
C THR A 195 16.17 -10.08 -35.32
N LEU A 196 14.91 -9.74 -35.54
CA LEU A 196 13.85 -10.74 -35.73
C LEU A 196 13.76 -11.07 -37.22
N ARG A 197 13.82 -12.36 -37.56
CA ARG A 197 13.65 -12.88 -38.93
C ARG A 197 12.86 -14.17 -38.93
#